data_AF-A0A9X8CXT9-F1
#
_entry.id   AF-A0A9X8CXT9-F1
#
_cell.length_a   1.000
_cell.length_b   1.000
_cell.length_c   1.000
_cell.angle_alpha   90.00
_cell.angle_beta   90.00
_cell.angle_gamma   90.00
#
_symmetry.space_group_name_H-M   'P 1'
#
loop_
_entity.id
_entity.type
_entity.pdbx_description
1 polymer ?
#
loop_
_entity_poly.entity_id
_entity_poly.type
_entity_poly.pdbx_seq_one_letter_code
_entity_poly.pdbx_strand_id
1 'polypeptide(L)'
;MLRLAIAAGEPIRPGSLEQALQTSRPTINRALRELLAAGFLEKLGDGRSTRYVATEAAKAALGASPSATHSPAGPALLQWSPATMPLIETLRAPLRTRTPVGYESSFVGSYIPNQSSLLPSQLAADLFNAGRSRDQLPAGTYVREVLEQLLIDLSWSSSRLEGNNKSLPDTKALFAHAEQEGPLDEDT
;
A
#
# COMPACT_ATOMS: atom_id res chain seq x y z
N MET A 1 -4.70 5.49 24.42
CA MET A 1 -5.46 5.38 25.69
C MET A 1 -5.38 3.96 26.26
N LEU A 2 -6.09 2.97 25.69
CA LEU A 2 -6.07 1.59 26.19
C LEU A 2 -4.67 0.93 26.20
N ARG A 3 -3.84 1.15 25.17
CA ARG A 3 -2.45 0.67 25.13
C ARG A 3 -1.60 1.18 26.30
N LEU A 4 -1.78 2.43 26.71
CA LEU A 4 -1.05 3.00 27.85
C LEU A 4 -1.58 2.46 29.19
N ALA A 5 -2.90 2.25 29.30
CA ALA A 5 -3.55 1.62 30.46
C ALA A 5 -3.11 0.17 30.69
N ILE A 6 -2.87 -0.57 29.61
CA ILE A 6 -2.42 -1.96 29.69
C ILE A 6 -0.89 -2.04 29.86
N ALA A 7 -0.12 -1.18 29.20
CA ALA A 7 1.35 -1.16 29.30
C ALA A 7 1.87 -0.75 30.68
N ALA A 8 1.14 0.11 31.40
CA ALA A 8 1.54 0.55 32.73
C ALA A 8 1.32 -0.52 33.81
N GLY A 9 0.42 -1.50 33.60
CA GLY A 9 0.06 -2.52 34.60
C GLY A 9 -0.55 -1.99 35.91
N GLU A 10 -0.54 -0.68 36.12
CA GLU A 10 -0.95 0.02 37.33
C GLU A 10 -2.21 0.90 37.12
N PRO A 11 -2.97 1.21 38.19
CA PRO A 11 -4.16 2.06 38.09
C PRO A 11 -3.79 3.49 37.68
N ILE A 12 -4.28 3.94 36.51
CA ILE A 12 -3.87 5.22 35.92
C ILE A 12 -4.77 6.37 36.38
N ARG A 13 -4.14 7.50 36.71
CA ARG A 13 -4.83 8.78 36.96
C ARG A 13 -5.04 9.57 35.65
N PRO A 14 -6.14 10.32 35.51
CA PRO A 14 -6.39 11.15 34.31
C PRO A 14 -5.27 12.13 33.97
N GLY A 15 -4.62 12.72 34.99
CA GLY A 15 -3.49 13.64 34.79
C GLY A 15 -2.26 12.99 34.14
N SER A 16 -2.03 11.70 34.38
CA SER A 16 -0.95 10.96 33.71
C SER A 16 -1.26 10.72 32.23
N LEU A 17 -2.55 10.58 31.87
CA LEU A 17 -2.98 10.44 30.47
C LEU A 17 -2.86 11.77 29.70
N GLU A 18 -3.11 12.90 30.35
CA GLU A 18 -2.89 14.22 29.77
C GLU A 18 -1.43 14.44 29.37
N GLN A 19 -0.51 14.10 30.27
CA GLN A 19 0.92 14.27 30.03
C GLN A 19 1.43 13.31 28.95
N ALA A 20 0.94 12.07 28.93
CA ALA A 20 1.37 11.07 27.95
C ALA A 20 0.82 11.30 26.54
N LEU A 21 -0.40 11.84 26.41
CA LEU A 21 -1.08 12.02 25.12
C LEU A 21 -1.11 13.46 24.63
N GLN A 22 -0.59 14.41 25.42
CA GLN A 22 -0.56 15.86 25.12
C GLN A 22 -1.92 16.39 24.62
N THR A 23 -3.02 15.88 25.19
CA THR A 23 -4.39 16.16 24.75
C THR A 23 -5.18 16.84 25.88
N SER A 24 -6.20 17.63 25.53
CA SER A 24 -7.02 18.35 26.51
C SER A 24 -7.82 17.41 27.42
N ARG A 25 -7.98 17.81 28.68
CA ARG A 25 -8.70 17.07 29.74
C ARG A 25 -10.16 16.71 29.38
N PRO A 26 -10.95 17.56 28.69
CA PRO A 26 -12.30 17.22 28.27
C PRO A 26 -12.34 16.03 27.29
N THR A 27 -11.41 15.99 26.34
CA THR A 27 -11.29 14.90 25.35
C THR A 27 -10.92 13.58 26.02
N ILE A 28 -10.02 13.64 27.00
CA ILE A 28 -9.62 12.47 27.81
C ILE A 28 -10.80 11.97 28.65
N ASN A 29 -11.53 12.86 29.31
CA ASN A 29 -12.71 12.49 30.10
C ASN A 29 -13.86 11.94 29.24
N ARG A 30 -13.99 12.40 27.98
CA ARG A 30 -14.94 11.83 27.02
C ARG A 30 -14.52 10.41 26.65
N ALA A 31 -13.28 10.20 26.24
CA ALA A 31 -12.76 8.88 25.89
C ALA A 31 -12.81 7.88 27.06
N LEU A 32 -12.51 8.32 28.29
CA LEU A 32 -12.64 7.49 29.49
C LEU A 32 -14.09 7.04 29.74
N ARG A 33 -15.08 7.92 29.51
CA ARG A 33 -16.49 7.56 29.62
C ARG A 33 -16.92 6.56 28.55
N GLU A 34 -16.50 6.77 27.31
CA GLU A 34 -16.79 5.84 26.20
C GLU A 34 -16.18 4.44 26.50
N LEU A 35 -14.96 4.40 27.04
CA LEU A 35 -14.27 3.15 27.40
C LEU A 35 -14.85 2.46 28.65
N LEU A 36 -15.36 3.22 29.62
CA LEU A 36 -16.14 2.68 30.74
C LEU A 36 -17.47 2.09 30.24
N ALA A 37 -18.18 2.80 29.36
CA ALA A 37 -19.45 2.34 28.79
C ALA A 37 -19.28 1.08 27.94
N ALA A 38 -18.14 0.94 27.27
CA ALA A 38 -17.77 -0.24 26.50
C ALA A 38 -17.19 -1.40 27.36
N GLY A 39 -17.09 -1.24 28.69
CA GLY A 39 -16.61 -2.29 29.61
C GLY A 39 -15.11 -2.58 29.53
N PHE A 40 -14.34 -1.73 28.85
CA PHE A 40 -12.89 -1.89 28.71
C PHE A 40 -12.08 -1.29 29.87
N LEU A 41 -12.72 -0.46 30.68
CA LEU A 41 -12.13 0.13 31.88
C LEU A 41 -13.04 -0.07 33.09
N GLU A 42 -12.43 -0.16 34.26
CA GLU A 42 -13.10 -0.12 35.55
C GLU A 42 -12.62 1.11 36.33
N LYS A 43 -13.57 1.82 36.98
CA LYS A 43 -13.28 3.00 37.80
C LYS A 43 -13.05 2.56 39.24
N LEU A 44 -11.84 2.81 39.77
CA LEU A 44 -11.49 2.61 41.17
C LEU A 44 -11.38 3.94 41.91
N GLY A 45 -12.13 4.06 43.01
CA GLY A 45 -12.15 5.25 43.87
C GLY A 45 -13.08 6.36 43.38
N ASP A 46 -13.12 7.46 44.14
CA ASP A 46 -14.01 8.59 43.85
C ASP A 46 -13.33 9.97 43.95
N GLY A 47 -13.88 10.94 43.22
CA GLY A 47 -13.37 12.31 43.14
C GLY A 47 -11.89 12.40 42.73
N ARG A 48 -11.07 13.06 43.56
CA ARG A 48 -9.62 13.28 43.31
C ARG A 48 -8.78 12.00 43.37
N SER A 49 -9.33 10.93 43.93
CA SER A 49 -8.67 9.62 44.05
C SER A 49 -8.99 8.67 42.89
N THR A 50 -9.79 9.10 41.91
CA THR A 50 -10.23 8.27 40.79
C THR A 50 -9.06 7.73 39.98
N ARG A 51 -9.00 6.40 39.86
CA ARG A 51 -8.06 5.67 39.01
C ARG A 51 -8.83 4.76 38.07
N TYR A 52 -8.27 4.50 36.89
CA TYR A 52 -8.85 3.61 35.89
C TYR A 52 -7.95 2.40 35.69
N VAL A 53 -8.55 1.21 35.67
CA VAL A 53 -7.86 -0.06 35.44
C VAL A 53 -8.44 -0.72 34.20
N ALA A 54 -7.58 -1.31 33.37
CA ALA A 54 -8.01 -2.07 32.20
C ALA A 54 -8.56 -3.44 32.60
N THR A 55 -9.73 -3.79 32.07
CA THR A 55 -10.38 -5.08 32.33
C THR A 55 -9.72 -6.21 31.54
N GLU A 56 -9.96 -7.46 31.91
CA GLU A 56 -9.51 -8.63 31.13
C GLU A 56 -10.09 -8.61 29.70
N ALA A 57 -11.29 -8.06 29.50
CA ALA A 57 -11.86 -7.84 28.17
C ALA A 57 -11.04 -6.85 27.33
N ALA A 58 -10.47 -5.80 27.96
CA ALA A 58 -9.56 -4.89 27.28
C ALA A 58 -8.20 -5.53 26.96
N LYS A 59 -7.66 -6.34 27.88
CA LYS A 59 -6.44 -7.11 27.63
C LYS A 59 -6.63 -8.14 26.53
N ALA A 60 -7.79 -8.81 26.48
CA ALA A 60 -8.15 -9.73 25.42
C ALA A 60 -8.37 -9.01 24.09
N ALA A 61 -9.05 -7.85 24.06
CA ALA A 61 -9.26 -7.10 22.83
C ALA A 61 -7.95 -6.50 22.25
N LEU A 62 -6.98 -6.13 23.09
CA LEU A 62 -5.67 -5.66 22.64
C LEU A 62 -4.65 -6.79 22.43
N GLY A 63 -4.77 -7.90 23.15
CA GLY A 63 -3.96 -9.11 23.01
C GLY A 63 -4.43 -10.02 21.86
N ALA A 64 -5.70 -9.92 21.47
CA ALA A 64 -6.26 -10.44 20.22
C ALA A 64 -6.04 -9.48 19.04
N SER A 65 -4.98 -8.66 19.09
CA SER A 65 -4.26 -8.44 17.86
C SER A 65 -3.73 -9.82 17.46
N PRO A 66 -4.16 -10.43 16.34
CA PRO A 66 -3.46 -11.60 15.86
C PRO A 66 -1.98 -11.22 15.85
N SER A 67 -1.14 -12.09 16.40
CA SER A 67 0.29 -12.05 16.19
C SER A 67 0.53 -12.35 14.71
N ALA A 68 0.12 -11.40 13.88
CA ALA A 68 0.55 -11.22 12.54
C ALA A 68 1.58 -10.12 12.68
N THR A 69 2.80 -10.42 12.25
CA THR A 69 3.97 -9.56 12.17
C THR A 69 3.73 -8.39 11.21
N HIS A 70 2.70 -7.58 11.45
CA HIS A 70 2.35 -6.42 10.65
C HIS A 70 2.84 -5.18 11.39
N SER A 71 4.11 -4.86 11.12
CA SER A 71 4.60 -3.48 11.11
C SER A 71 3.57 -2.58 10.41
N PRO A 72 3.30 -1.35 10.88
CA PRO A 72 2.28 -0.49 10.28
C PRO A 72 2.61 -0.28 8.81
N ALA A 73 1.76 -0.87 7.97
CA ALA A 73 1.80 -0.70 6.53
C ALA A 73 1.45 0.77 6.21
N GLY A 74 2.50 1.58 6.05
CA GLY A 74 2.54 2.48 4.90
C GLY A 74 2.38 1.67 3.60
N PRO A 75 2.19 2.34 2.45
CA PRO A 75 1.81 1.67 1.19
C PRO A 75 2.63 0.41 0.99
N ALA A 76 1.94 -0.73 0.93
CA ALA A 76 2.47 -2.09 1.06
C ALA A 76 3.96 -2.19 0.70
N LEU A 77 4.82 -2.17 1.72
CA LEU A 77 6.25 -2.39 1.52
C LEU A 77 6.37 -3.82 0.96
N LEU A 78 6.72 -3.90 -0.33
CA LEU A 78 7.04 -5.15 -1.02
C LEU A 78 7.86 -6.04 -0.06
N GLN A 79 7.33 -7.23 0.24
CA GLN A 79 8.02 -8.17 1.11
C GLN A 79 9.16 -8.81 0.34
N TRP A 80 10.37 -8.30 0.57
CA TRP A 80 11.58 -8.78 -0.09
C TRP A 80 12.11 -10.04 0.59
N SER A 81 12.65 -10.97 -0.20
CA SER A 81 13.31 -12.15 0.35
C SER A 81 14.62 -11.74 1.07
N PRO A 82 15.09 -12.53 2.06
CA PRO A 82 16.33 -12.22 2.76
C PRO A 82 17.54 -12.16 1.81
N ALA A 83 17.51 -12.92 0.70
CA ALA A 83 18.56 -12.91 -0.32
C ALA A 83 18.67 -11.59 -1.09
N THR A 84 17.58 -10.81 -1.21
CA THR A 84 17.58 -9.54 -1.95
C THR A 84 17.84 -8.32 -1.09
N MET A 85 17.83 -8.45 0.25
CA MET A 85 18.15 -7.36 1.18
C MET A 85 19.47 -6.62 0.88
N PRO A 86 20.62 -7.28 0.62
CA PRO A 86 21.87 -6.55 0.37
C PRO A 86 21.80 -5.68 -0.90
N LEU A 87 21.10 -6.17 -1.94
CA LEU A 87 20.88 -5.42 -3.17
C LEU A 87 20.00 -4.18 -2.91
N ILE A 88 18.94 -4.34 -2.13
CA ILE A 88 18.03 -3.25 -1.78
C ILE A 88 18.74 -2.19 -0.95
N GLU A 89 19.58 -2.59 0.00
CA GLU A 89 20.38 -1.66 0.79
C GLU A 89 21.30 -0.83 -0.11
N THR A 90 21.92 -1.48 -1.10
CA THR A 90 22.73 -0.81 -2.13
C THR A 90 21.90 0.19 -2.96
N LEU A 91 20.66 -0.18 -3.32
CA LEU A 91 19.72 0.67 -4.05
C LEU A 91 19.08 1.78 -3.21
N ARG A 92 19.17 1.72 -1.87
CA ARG A 92 18.72 2.78 -0.97
C ARG A 92 19.82 3.78 -0.63
N ALA A 93 21.08 3.36 -0.67
CA ALA A 93 22.22 4.23 -0.45
C ALA A 93 22.23 5.41 -1.46
N PRO A 94 22.66 6.62 -1.05
CA PRO A 94 22.75 7.77 -1.96
C PRO A 94 23.55 7.46 -3.24
N LEU A 95 23.16 8.05 -4.38
CA LEU A 95 23.81 7.77 -5.67
C LEU A 95 25.34 7.97 -5.63
N ARG A 96 25.82 8.97 -4.88
CA ARG A 96 27.25 9.30 -4.74
C ARG A 96 28.06 8.26 -3.97
N THR A 97 27.42 7.41 -3.16
CA THR A 97 28.11 6.38 -2.36
C THR A 97 28.08 5.01 -3.04
N ARG A 98 27.41 4.88 -4.19
CA ARG A 98 27.40 3.64 -4.97
C ARG A 98 28.65 3.56 -5.84
N THR A 99 29.11 2.36 -6.12
CA THR A 99 30.17 2.13 -7.10
C THR A 99 29.70 2.56 -8.49
N PRO A 100 30.39 3.49 -9.17
CA PRO A 100 30.00 3.86 -10.53
C PRO A 100 30.23 2.67 -11.47
N VAL A 101 29.19 2.30 -12.21
CA VAL A 101 29.25 1.29 -13.27
C VAL A 101 29.13 2.02 -14.60
N GLY A 102 30.10 1.80 -15.49
CA GLY A 102 30.12 2.36 -16.83
C GLY A 102 29.29 1.54 -17.82
N TYR A 103 29.07 2.09 -19.01
CA TYR A 103 28.49 1.35 -20.12
C TYR A 103 29.51 0.39 -20.73
N GLU A 104 29.06 -0.83 -21.05
CA GLU A 104 29.84 -1.79 -21.80
C GLU A 104 29.64 -1.54 -23.32
N SER A 105 30.55 -0.79 -23.95
CA SER A 105 30.43 -0.41 -25.36
C SER A 105 30.60 -1.57 -26.33
N SER A 106 31.30 -2.64 -25.91
CA SER A 106 31.44 -3.88 -26.69
C SER A 106 30.09 -4.48 -27.02
N PHE A 107 29.11 -4.38 -26.13
CA PHE A 107 27.76 -4.89 -26.32
C PHE A 107 27.10 -4.40 -27.63
N VAL A 108 27.25 -3.12 -27.94
CA VAL A 108 26.76 -2.52 -29.19
C VAL A 108 27.78 -2.69 -30.32
N GLY A 109 29.06 -2.52 -30.01
CA GLY A 109 30.14 -2.56 -31.01
C GLY A 109 30.33 -3.92 -31.68
N SER A 110 30.05 -5.02 -30.98
CA SER A 110 30.14 -6.37 -31.54
C SER A 110 28.83 -6.85 -32.18
N TYR A 111 27.77 -6.05 -32.16
CA TYR A 111 26.48 -6.44 -32.72
C TYR A 111 26.47 -6.32 -34.24
N ILE A 112 26.20 -7.45 -34.90
CA ILE A 112 25.93 -7.56 -36.32
C ILE A 112 24.44 -7.86 -36.51
N PRO A 113 23.69 -6.99 -37.21
CA PRO A 113 22.28 -7.20 -37.50
C PRO A 113 22.02 -8.55 -38.18
N ASN A 114 20.98 -9.25 -37.71
CA ASN A 114 20.52 -10.54 -38.23
C ASN A 114 21.55 -11.69 -38.17
N GLN A 115 22.71 -11.50 -37.54
CA GLN A 115 23.76 -12.52 -37.43
C GLN A 115 24.16 -12.80 -35.99
N SER A 116 24.32 -11.75 -35.18
CA SER A 116 24.64 -11.87 -33.77
C SER A 116 23.42 -11.61 -32.89
N SER A 117 23.44 -12.11 -31.66
CA SER A 117 22.47 -11.76 -30.63
C SER A 117 23.06 -10.71 -29.70
N LEU A 118 22.25 -9.71 -29.33
CA LEU A 118 22.64 -8.72 -28.32
C LEU A 118 22.89 -9.38 -26.96
N LEU A 119 22.02 -10.31 -26.57
CA LEU A 119 22.13 -11.01 -25.29
C LEU A 119 22.73 -12.40 -25.49
N PRO A 120 23.56 -12.88 -24.55
CA PRO A 120 23.92 -14.29 -24.46
C PRO A 120 22.66 -15.17 -24.42
N SER A 121 22.68 -16.30 -25.13
CA SER A 121 21.50 -17.17 -25.29
C SER A 121 20.89 -17.64 -23.96
N GLN A 122 21.73 -17.96 -22.98
CA GLN A 122 21.28 -18.37 -21.66
C GLN A 122 20.56 -17.23 -20.92
N LEU A 123 21.15 -16.04 -20.91
CA LEU A 123 20.53 -14.87 -20.29
C LEU A 123 19.21 -14.49 -20.98
N ALA A 124 19.15 -14.60 -22.31
CA ALA A 124 17.93 -14.37 -23.07
C ALA A 124 16.82 -15.36 -22.67
N ALA A 125 17.15 -16.65 -22.51
CA ALA A 125 16.20 -17.65 -22.05
C ALA A 125 15.73 -17.42 -20.61
N ASP A 126 16.64 -17.06 -19.71
CA ASP A 126 16.32 -16.77 -18.31
C ASP A 126 15.40 -15.54 -18.19
N LEU A 127 15.70 -14.47 -18.92
CA LEU A 127 14.86 -13.27 -18.98
C LEU A 127 13.51 -13.57 -19.63
N PHE A 128 13.48 -14.37 -20.69
CA PHE A 128 12.23 -14.80 -21.32
C PHE A 128 11.34 -15.57 -20.32
N ASN A 129 11.91 -16.49 -19.57
CA ASN A 129 11.18 -17.27 -18.56
C ASN A 129 10.74 -16.41 -17.37
N ALA A 130 11.58 -15.47 -16.92
CA ALA A 130 11.26 -14.55 -15.83
C ALA A 130 10.17 -13.54 -16.22
N GLY A 131 10.17 -13.07 -17.46
CA GLY A 131 9.17 -12.13 -17.99
C GLY A 131 7.87 -12.79 -18.45
N ARG A 132 7.82 -14.13 -18.51
CA ARG A 132 6.63 -14.87 -18.93
C ARG A 132 5.59 -14.85 -17.82
N SER A 133 4.46 -14.17 -18.05
CA SER A 133 3.27 -14.33 -17.20
C SER A 133 2.76 -15.77 -17.29
N ARG A 134 2.25 -16.31 -16.18
CA ARG A 134 1.67 -17.67 -16.14
C ARG A 134 0.45 -17.78 -17.06
N ASP A 135 -0.31 -16.70 -17.14
CA ASP A 135 -1.47 -16.57 -18.01
C ASP A 135 -1.04 -15.79 -19.25
N GLN A 136 -0.56 -16.52 -20.26
CA GLN A 136 -0.38 -15.96 -21.60
C GLN A 136 -1.74 -15.77 -22.24
N LEU A 137 -2.46 -14.74 -21.79
CA LEU A 137 -3.51 -14.18 -22.60
C LEU A 137 -2.86 -13.72 -23.92
N PRO A 138 -3.49 -13.96 -25.08
CA PRO A 138 -3.00 -13.42 -26.35
C PRO A 138 -2.68 -11.94 -26.17
N ALA A 139 -1.58 -11.44 -26.75
CA ALA A 139 -1.11 -10.08 -26.53
C ALA A 139 -2.22 -9.01 -26.71
N GLY A 140 -3.21 -9.26 -27.57
CA GLY A 140 -4.38 -8.41 -27.75
C GLY A 140 -5.31 -8.29 -26.53
N THR A 141 -5.46 -9.33 -25.71
CA THR A 141 -6.36 -9.31 -24.54
C THR A 141 -5.74 -8.57 -23.35
N TYR A 142 -4.45 -8.78 -23.09
CA TYR A 142 -3.74 -8.05 -22.04
C TYR A 142 -3.61 -6.55 -22.37
N VAL A 143 -3.33 -6.23 -23.64
CA VAL A 143 -3.36 -4.85 -24.11
C VAL A 143 -4.76 -4.27 -23.92
N ARG A 144 -5.84 -5.00 -24.22
CA ARG A 144 -7.20 -4.50 -24.00
C ARG A 144 -7.48 -4.18 -22.54
N GLU A 145 -7.25 -5.10 -21.61
CA GLU A 145 -7.55 -4.87 -20.19
C GLU A 145 -6.75 -3.70 -19.59
N VAL A 146 -5.45 -3.60 -19.91
CA VAL A 146 -4.61 -2.53 -19.38
C VAL A 146 -4.89 -1.19 -20.08
N LEU A 147 -5.09 -1.21 -21.40
CA LEU A 147 -5.37 -0.01 -22.18
C LEU A 147 -6.75 0.56 -21.85
N GLU A 148 -7.77 -0.28 -21.69
CA GLU A 148 -9.12 0.12 -21.30
C GLU A 148 -9.08 0.84 -19.95
N GLN A 149 -8.39 0.28 -18.97
CA GLN A 149 -8.23 0.91 -17.66
C GLN A 149 -7.50 2.26 -17.75
N LEU A 150 -6.43 2.35 -18.57
CA LEU A 150 -5.71 3.61 -18.82
C LEU A 150 -6.60 4.65 -19.51
N LEU A 151 -7.41 4.25 -20.49
CA LEU A 151 -8.32 5.13 -21.21
C LEU A 151 -9.43 5.67 -20.29
N ILE A 152 -9.97 4.82 -19.42
CA ILE A 152 -10.93 5.24 -18.37
C ILE A 152 -10.29 6.30 -17.48
N ASP A 153 -9.10 6.04 -16.95
CA ASP A 153 -8.43 6.95 -16.02
C ASP A 153 -8.06 8.30 -16.67
N LEU A 154 -7.57 8.26 -17.92
CA LEU A 154 -7.28 9.46 -18.70
C LEU A 154 -8.54 10.27 -18.99
N SER A 155 -9.62 9.62 -19.44
CA SER A 155 -10.88 10.30 -19.76
C SER A 155 -11.50 10.99 -18.55
N TRP A 156 -11.45 10.34 -17.38
CA TRP A 156 -11.91 10.91 -16.12
C TRP A 156 -11.05 12.10 -15.70
N SER A 157 -9.71 11.98 -15.79
CA SER A 157 -8.80 13.07 -15.46
C SER A 157 -8.96 14.28 -16.38
N SER A 158 -9.18 14.06 -17.68
CA SER A 158 -9.43 15.10 -18.68
C SER A 158 -10.75 15.82 -18.41
N SER A 159 -11.83 15.07 -18.15
CA SER A 159 -13.12 15.66 -17.78
C SER A 159 -12.99 16.57 -16.56
N ARG A 160 -12.23 16.15 -15.56
CA ARG A 160 -12.03 16.94 -14.34
C ARG A 160 -11.21 18.20 -14.59
N LEU A 161 -10.22 18.14 -15.48
CA LEU A 161 -9.41 19.29 -15.88
C LEU A 161 -10.22 20.31 -16.71
N GLU A 162 -11.13 19.84 -17.56
CA GLU A 162 -12.05 20.68 -18.34
C GLU A 162 -13.19 21.28 -17.50
N GLY A 163 -13.34 20.87 -16.24
CA GLY A 163 -14.42 21.31 -15.35
C GLY A 163 -15.75 20.57 -15.58
N ASN A 164 -15.72 19.44 -16.28
CA ASN A 164 -16.86 18.58 -16.52
C ASN A 164 -17.09 17.62 -15.33
N ASN A 165 -18.36 17.36 -15.00
CA ASN A 165 -18.77 16.56 -13.84
C ASN A 165 -18.90 15.06 -14.12
N LYS A 166 -18.16 14.49 -15.08
CA LYS A 166 -18.21 13.03 -15.31
C LYS A 166 -17.55 12.30 -14.14
N SER A 167 -18.29 11.37 -13.56
CA SER A 167 -17.76 10.50 -12.52
C SER A 167 -17.01 9.31 -13.12
N LEU A 168 -16.12 8.70 -12.35
CA LEU A 168 -15.40 7.48 -12.77
C LEU A 168 -16.36 6.34 -13.21
N PRO A 169 -17.47 6.03 -12.51
CA PRO A 169 -18.42 5.03 -12.98
C PRO A 169 -19.10 5.43 -14.29
N ASP A 170 -19.35 6.73 -14.54
CA ASP A 170 -19.91 7.19 -15.82
C ASP A 170 -18.94 6.96 -16.99
N THR A 171 -17.63 7.21 -16.77
CA THR A 171 -16.61 6.93 -17.79
C THR A 171 -16.50 5.43 -18.07
N LYS A 172 -16.61 4.57 -17.06
CA LYS A 172 -16.64 3.11 -17.24
C LYS A 172 -17.86 2.67 -18.05
N ALA A 173 -19.05 3.20 -17.73
CA ALA A 173 -20.25 2.91 -18.49
C ALA A 173 -20.13 3.36 -19.96
N LEU A 174 -19.53 4.52 -20.21
CA LEU A 174 -19.29 5.04 -21.57
C LEU A 174 -18.45 4.07 -22.40
N PHE A 175 -17.32 3.60 -21.87
CA PHE A 175 -16.47 2.64 -22.58
C PHE A 175 -17.15 1.26 -22.74
N ALA A 176 -17.91 0.80 -21.74
CA ALA A 176 -18.68 -0.44 -21.85
C ALA A 176 -19.78 -0.37 -22.93
N HIS A 177 -20.44 0.78 -23.10
CA HIS A 177 -21.43 0.99 -24.16
C HIS A 177 -20.77 1.13 -25.54
N ALA A 178 -19.64 1.83 -25.63
CA ALA A 178 -18.88 1.97 -26.89
C ALA A 178 -18.35 0.63 -27.43
N GLU A 179 -18.11 -0.37 -26.57
CA GLU A 179 -17.67 -1.70 -27.02
C GLU A 179 -18.85 -2.60 -27.48
N GLN A 180 -20.09 -2.26 -27.11
CA GLN A 180 -21.29 -2.93 -27.62
C GLN A 180 -21.75 -2.38 -28.97
N GLU A 181 -21.48 -1.10 -29.22
CA GLU A 181 -21.61 -0.46 -30.53
C GLU A 181 -20.36 -0.82 -31.37
N GLY A 182 -20.31 -2.07 -31.85
CA GLY A 182 -19.24 -2.54 -32.74
C GLY A 182 -19.02 -1.62 -33.95
N PRO A 183 -17.86 -1.73 -34.64
CA PRO A 183 -17.47 -0.76 -35.68
C PRO A 183 -18.59 -0.61 -36.70
N LEU A 184 -19.04 0.63 -36.87
CA LEU A 184 -19.95 0.99 -37.95
C LEU A 184 -19.18 0.78 -39.25
N ASP A 185 -19.37 -0.38 -39.88
CA ASP A 185 -19.05 -0.60 -41.29
C ASP A 185 -19.95 0.32 -42.13
N GLU A 186 -19.58 1.59 -42.21
CA GLU A 186 -20.14 2.57 -43.13
C GLU A 186 -19.22 2.64 -44.37
N ASP A 187 -19.19 1.56 -45.15
CA ASP A 187 -18.77 1.60 -46.54
C ASP A 187 -20.00 1.24 -47.40
N THR A 188 -20.66 2.26 -47.94
CA THR A 188 -21.55 2.17 -49.12
C THR A 188 -21.05 3.14 -50.18
#